data_AF-A0A0C2IX32-F1
#
_entry.id   AF-A0A0C2IX32-F1
#
_cell.length_a   1.000
_cell.length_b   1.000
_cell.length_c   1.000
_cell.angle_alpha   90.00
_cell.angle_beta   90.00
_cell.angle_gamma   90.00
#
_symmetry.space_group_name_H-M   'P 1'
#
loop_
_entity.id
_entity.type
_entity.pdbx_description
1 polymer ?
#
loop_
_entity_poly.entity_id
_entity_poly.type
_entity_poly.pdbx_seq_one_letter_code
_entity_poly.pdbx_strand_id
1 'polypeptide(L)'
;MILGGFTEFRKVNDDERILLNHVKNNFKEITSGLKDLNSDHVELLKQAGDNDVRVKTQVVAGRMLLFEISTGNPTDSKLYLKVFQGLPANPVVEVKYIGTDPKARTLI
;
A
#
# COMPACT_ATOMS: atom_id res chain seq x y z
N MET A 1 -4.65 -20.06 -8.83
CA MET A 1 -4.29 -18.71 -9.31
C MET A 1 -5.41 -18.22 -10.21
N ILE A 2 -6.08 -17.12 -9.89
CA ILE A 2 -7.12 -16.53 -10.75
C ILE A 2 -6.43 -15.46 -11.61
N LEU A 3 -6.53 -15.57 -12.93
CA LEU A 3 -6.03 -14.55 -13.85
C LEU A 3 -6.71 -13.20 -13.55
N GLY A 4 -5.92 -12.18 -13.26
CA GLY A 4 -6.40 -10.85 -12.89
C GLY A 4 -6.83 -10.67 -11.43
N GLY A 5 -6.69 -11.68 -10.57
CA GLY A 5 -6.92 -11.56 -9.13
C GLY A 5 -5.69 -11.11 -8.35
N PHE A 6 -5.88 -10.67 -7.10
CA PHE A 6 -4.76 -10.49 -6.18
C PHE A 6 -4.11 -11.83 -5.83
N THR A 7 -2.79 -11.81 -5.61
CA THR A 7 -2.07 -12.91 -4.97
C THR A 7 -2.45 -13.04 -3.50
N GLU A 8 -2.00 -14.13 -2.87
CA GLU A 8 -2.00 -14.24 -1.41
C GLU A 8 -1.04 -13.21 -0.78
N PHE A 9 -1.28 -12.88 0.49
CA PHE A 9 -0.39 -12.03 1.26
C PHE A 9 0.95 -12.72 1.52
N ARG A 10 2.03 -12.05 1.12
CA ARG A 10 3.40 -12.47 1.40
C ARG A 10 4.20 -11.34 2.02
N LYS A 11 5.40 -11.65 2.52
CA LYS A 11 6.34 -10.60 2.94
C LYS A 11 6.73 -9.75 1.73
N VAL A 12 6.94 -8.45 1.98
CA VAL A 12 7.50 -7.54 0.98
C VAL A 12 8.91 -7.97 0.58
N ASN A 13 9.23 -7.87 -0.71
CA ASN A 13 10.59 -8.01 -1.21
C ASN A 13 11.31 -6.64 -1.23
N ASP A 14 12.58 -6.62 -1.68
CA ASP A 14 13.39 -5.40 -1.67
C ASP A 14 12.82 -4.30 -2.57
N ASP A 15 12.36 -4.64 -3.79
CA ASP A 15 11.74 -3.68 -4.71
C ASP A 15 10.47 -3.04 -4.13
N GLU A 16 9.64 -3.84 -3.47
CA GLU A 16 8.40 -3.37 -2.84
C GLU A 16 8.68 -2.54 -1.58
N ARG A 17 9.76 -2.85 -0.87
CA ARG A 17 10.24 -2.04 0.25
C ARG A 17 10.75 -0.69 -0.24
N ILE A 18 11.51 -0.67 -1.34
CA ILE A 18 11.95 0.58 -1.98
C ILE A 18 10.74 1.40 -2.44
N LEU A 19 9.76 0.77 -3.09
CA LEU A 19 8.52 1.42 -3.50
C LEU A 19 7.75 1.98 -2.30
N LEU A 20 7.59 1.21 -1.24
CA LEU A 20 6.91 1.64 -0.02
C LEU A 20 7.61 2.83 0.62
N ASN A 21 8.94 2.82 0.69
CA ASN A 21 9.73 3.94 1.21
C ASN A 21 9.62 5.17 0.32
N HIS A 22 9.61 5.00 -1.00
CA HIS A 22 9.32 6.08 -1.93
C HIS A 22 7.93 6.67 -1.67
N VAL A 23 6.92 5.82 -1.42
CA VAL A 23 5.56 6.25 -1.10
C VAL A 23 5.49 7.00 0.23
N LYS A 24 6.17 6.49 1.27
CA LYS A 24 6.27 7.15 2.59
C LYS A 24 6.90 8.55 2.49
N ASN A 25 7.97 8.67 1.71
CA ASN A 25 8.74 9.92 1.58
C ASN A 25 8.05 10.97 0.70
N ASN A 26 7.41 10.54 -0.39
CA ASN A 26 6.80 11.43 -1.39
C ASN A 26 5.27 11.48 -1.28
N PHE A 27 4.71 11.03 -0.15
CA PHE A 27 3.28 10.78 0.03
C PHE A 27 2.39 11.95 -0.42
N LYS A 28 2.79 13.19 -0.14
CA LYS A 28 2.01 14.39 -0.54
C LYS A 28 1.89 14.57 -2.06
N GLU A 29 2.87 14.12 -2.83
CA GLU A 29 2.92 14.33 -4.28
C GLU A 29 2.16 13.23 -5.05
N ILE A 30 2.16 12.01 -4.52
CA ILE A 30 1.57 10.81 -5.14
C ILE A 30 0.13 10.51 -4.68
N THR A 31 -0.47 11.40 -3.88
CA THR A 31 -1.83 11.29 -3.34
C THR A 31 -2.82 12.23 -4.00
N SER A 32 -2.46 12.88 -5.11
CA SER A 32 -3.34 13.84 -5.82
C SER A 32 -4.67 13.23 -6.29
N GLY A 33 -4.76 11.90 -6.39
CA GLY A 33 -5.97 11.15 -6.73
C GLY A 33 -6.79 10.62 -5.54
N LEU A 34 -6.33 10.82 -4.29
CA LEU A 34 -7.04 10.35 -3.09
C LEU A 34 -8.20 11.28 -2.75
N LYS A 35 -9.43 10.74 -2.80
CA LYS A 35 -10.65 11.51 -2.50
C LYS A 35 -10.75 11.92 -1.02
N ASP A 36 -10.23 11.11 -0.10
CA ASP A 36 -10.31 11.35 1.33
C ASP A 36 -8.96 11.02 1.99
N LEU A 37 -8.13 12.04 2.17
CA LEU A 37 -6.85 11.91 2.85
C LEU A 37 -7.04 12.18 4.35
N ASN A 38 -7.07 11.11 5.15
CA ASN A 38 -7.01 11.23 6.61
C ASN A 38 -5.55 11.36 7.07
N SER A 39 -5.23 12.50 7.70
CA SER A 39 -3.90 12.82 8.23
C SER A 39 -3.38 11.80 9.25
N ASP A 40 -4.26 11.23 10.08
CA ASP A 40 -3.88 10.27 11.13
C ASP A 40 -3.32 8.99 10.50
N HIS A 41 -3.92 8.54 9.39
CA HIS A 41 -3.43 7.38 8.65
C HIS A 41 -2.05 7.62 8.02
N VAL A 42 -1.76 8.87 7.62
CA VAL A 42 -0.44 9.24 7.09
C VAL A 42 0.61 9.23 8.20
N GLU A 43 0.28 9.70 9.39
CA GLU A 43 1.17 9.63 10.55
C GLU A 43 1.47 8.19 10.95
N LEU A 44 0.44 7.33 11.00
CA LEU A 44 0.59 5.90 11.22
C LEU A 44 1.50 5.24 10.17
N LEU A 45 1.35 5.62 8.89
CA LEU A 45 2.22 5.12 7.82
C LEU A 45 3.70 5.48 8.03
N LYS A 46 3.97 6.70 8.53
CA LYS A 46 5.32 7.19 8.80
C LYS A 46 5.95 6.55 10.04
N GLN A 47 5.14 6.27 11.06
CA GLN A 47 5.60 5.65 12.31
C GLN A 47 5.75 4.13 12.19
N ALA A 48 5.04 3.50 11.25
CA ALA A 48 5.09 2.07 11.07
C ALA A 48 6.47 1.57 10.62
N GLY A 49 7.04 0.68 11.42
CA GLY A 49 8.28 -0.02 11.09
C GLY A 49 8.11 -1.00 9.93
N ASP A 50 9.21 -1.31 9.25
CA ASP A 50 9.19 -2.15 8.04
C ASP A 50 9.28 -3.65 8.33
N ASN A 51 9.27 -4.05 9.61
CA ASN A 51 9.52 -5.43 10.02
C ASN A 51 8.29 -6.34 9.86
N ASP A 52 7.08 -5.78 9.83
CA ASP A 52 5.82 -6.51 9.70
C ASP A 52 4.91 -5.97 8.59
N VAL A 53 5.49 -5.74 7.41
CA VAL A 53 4.73 -5.36 6.21
C VAL A 53 4.49 -6.59 5.34
N ARG A 54 3.22 -6.82 5.02
CA ARG A 54 2.78 -7.84 4.07
C ARG A 54 2.20 -7.16 2.84
N VAL A 55 2.28 -7.83 1.71
CA VAL A 55 1.77 -7.31 0.45
C VAL A 55 1.08 -8.41 -0.33
N LYS A 56 0.03 -8.04 -1.04
CA LYS A 56 -0.49 -8.81 -2.16
C LYS A 56 -0.49 -7.94 -3.41
N THR A 57 -0.26 -8.58 -4.56
CA THR A 57 -0.14 -7.88 -5.84
C THR A 57 -1.19 -8.37 -6.82
N GLN A 58 -1.57 -7.52 -7.76
CA GLN A 58 -2.46 -7.85 -8.86
C GLN A 58 -1.86 -7.26 -10.13
N VAL A 59 -1.70 -8.08 -11.17
CA VAL A 59 -1.22 -7.64 -12.48
C VAL A 59 -2.40 -7.02 -13.24
N VAL A 60 -2.21 -5.81 -13.74
CA VAL A 60 -3.17 -5.03 -14.56
C VAL A 60 -2.40 -4.41 -15.74
N ALA A 61 -2.80 -3.24 -16.25
CA ALA A 61 -1.95 -2.40 -17.10
C ALA A 61 -0.81 -1.73 -16.28
N GLY A 62 0.03 -2.57 -15.67
CA GLY A 62 0.93 -2.22 -14.56
C GLY A 62 0.77 -3.22 -13.42
N ARG A 63 0.93 -2.76 -12.18
CA ARG A 63 0.62 -3.59 -11.01
C ARG A 63 -0.04 -2.78 -9.91
N MET A 64 -1.02 -3.40 -9.26
CA MET A 64 -1.62 -2.91 -8.03
C MET A 64 -0.98 -3.64 -6.85
N LEU A 65 -0.56 -2.90 -5.84
CA LEU A 65 -0.02 -3.44 -4.59
C LEU A 65 -0.95 -3.04 -3.45
N LEU A 66 -1.37 -4.00 -2.64
CA LEU A 66 -2.02 -3.74 -1.36
C LEU A 66 -1.07 -4.13 -0.23
N PHE A 67 -0.53 -3.13 0.44
CA PHE A 67 0.26 -3.29 1.64
C PHE A 67 -0.65 -3.38 2.86
N GLU A 68 -0.33 -4.31 3.74
CA GLU A 68 -0.84 -4.45 5.09
C GLU A 68 0.32 -4.16 6.03
N ILE A 69 0.16 -3.10 6.84
CA ILE A 69 1.21 -2.52 7.66
C ILE A 69 0.76 -2.58 9.12
N SER A 70 1.58 -3.21 9.96
CA SER A 70 1.37 -3.20 11.41
C SER A 70 1.75 -1.84 11.99
N THR A 71 0.87 -1.24 12.79
CA THR A 71 1.06 0.08 13.42
C THR A 71 1.83 0.01 14.75
N GLY A 72 2.37 -1.15 15.13
CA GLY A 72 3.21 -1.33 16.32
C GLY A 72 2.48 -1.79 17.58
N ASN A 73 1.15 -1.70 17.63
CA ASN A 73 0.34 -2.28 18.70
C ASN A 73 -0.49 -3.46 18.14
N PRO A 74 -0.36 -4.68 18.71
CA PRO A 74 -1.11 -5.85 18.24
C PRO A 74 -2.62 -5.74 18.41
N THR A 75 -3.12 -4.82 19.24
CA THR A 75 -4.56 -4.53 19.35
C THR A 75 -5.04 -3.43 18.39
N ASP A 76 -4.12 -2.72 17.73
CA ASP A 76 -4.50 -1.65 16.81
C ASP A 76 -4.91 -2.21 15.46
N SER A 77 -5.81 -1.45 14.81
CA SER A 77 -6.24 -1.75 13.45
C SER A 77 -5.05 -1.62 12.50
N LYS A 78 -4.80 -2.67 11.70
CA LYS A 78 -3.77 -2.64 10.66
C LYS A 78 -4.02 -1.51 9.68
N LEU A 79 -2.95 -0.89 9.20
CA LEU A 79 -3.03 0.10 8.15
C LEU A 79 -2.92 -0.58 6.79
N TYR A 80 -3.88 -0.30 5.91
CA TYR A 80 -3.89 -0.77 4.54
C TYR A 80 -3.55 0.37 3.60
N LEU A 81 -2.64 0.12 2.67
CA LEU A 81 -2.18 1.08 1.69
C LEU A 81 -2.25 0.44 0.30
N LYS A 82 -3.11 0.97 -0.59
CA LYS A 82 -3.25 0.51 -1.97
C LYS A 82 -2.51 1.46 -2.89
N VAL A 83 -1.56 0.92 -3.64
CA VAL A 83 -0.67 1.67 -4.54
C VAL A 83 -0.78 1.09 -5.95
N PHE A 84 -1.05 1.95 -6.91
CA PHE A 84 -0.94 1.61 -8.32
C PHE A 84 0.44 2.01 -8.83
N GLN A 85 1.12 1.09 -9.50
CA GLN A 85 2.32 1.36 -10.27
C GLN A 85 2.04 1.14 -11.76
N GLY A 86 2.01 2.23 -12.52
CA GLY A 86 1.80 2.23 -13.97
C GLY A 86 3.05 1.87 -14.76
N LEU A 87 2.87 1.70 -16.07
CA LEU A 87 3.95 1.48 -17.05
C LEU A 87 4.26 2.79 -17.81
N PRO A 88 5.54 3.09 -18.11
CA PRO A 88 6.73 2.40 -17.63
C PRO A 88 6.95 2.63 -16.13
N ALA A 89 7.58 1.67 -15.46
CA ALA A 89 7.79 1.72 -14.02
C ALA A 89 8.92 2.69 -13.63
N ASN A 90 8.68 4.02 -13.58
CA ASN A 90 9.61 4.97 -12.90
C ASN A 90 9.10 6.40 -12.61
N PRO A 91 8.71 6.72 -11.35
CA PRO A 91 7.55 6.09 -10.74
C PRO A 91 6.28 6.73 -11.32
N VAL A 92 5.57 6.03 -12.21
CA VAL A 92 4.12 6.30 -12.31
C VAL A 92 3.51 5.60 -11.11
N VAL A 93 3.48 6.27 -9.96
CA VAL A 93 2.99 5.72 -8.69
C VAL A 93 1.88 6.61 -8.17
N GLU A 94 0.76 5.98 -7.83
CA GLU A 94 -0.41 6.68 -7.32
C GLU A 94 -0.97 5.91 -6.13
N VAL A 95 -1.17 6.62 -5.02
CA VAL A 95 -1.85 6.05 -3.85
C VAL A 95 -3.34 6.09 -4.10
N LYS A 96 -3.96 4.91 -4.18
CA LYS A 96 -5.40 4.74 -4.46
C LYS A 96 -6.23 4.64 -3.18
N TYR A 97 -5.62 4.24 -2.07
CA TYR A 97 -6.31 4.10 -0.79
C TYR A 97 -5.31 4.11 0.37
N ILE A 98 -5.71 4.71 1.49
CA ILE A 98 -5.07 4.55 2.78
C ILE A 98 -6.14 4.48 3.88
N GLY A 99 -6.07 3.48 4.76
CA GLY A 99 -6.98 3.40 5.90
C GLY A 99 -6.90 2.12 6.70
N THR A 100 -7.66 2.08 7.79
CA THR A 100 -7.64 0.98 8.76
C THR A 100 -8.83 0.02 8.63
N ASP A 101 -9.74 0.25 7.68
CA ASP A 101 -10.92 -0.60 7.48
C ASP A 101 -10.51 -2.02 7.05
N PRO A 102 -10.86 -3.08 7.79
CA PRO A 102 -10.58 -4.46 7.40
C PRO A 102 -11.14 -4.86 6.03
N LYS A 103 -12.24 -4.22 5.59
CA LYS A 103 -12.83 -4.41 4.25
C LYS A 103 -11.92 -3.91 3.14
N ALA A 104 -10.89 -3.11 3.46
CA ALA A 104 -9.85 -2.74 2.51
C ALA A 104 -9.10 -3.96 1.95
N ARG A 105 -9.04 -5.07 2.70
CA ARG A 105 -8.50 -6.36 2.22
C ARG A 105 -9.26 -6.91 1.01
N THR A 106 -10.52 -6.51 0.84
CA THR A 106 -11.44 -7.01 -0.20
C THR A 106 -11.81 -5.95 -1.23
N LEU A 107 -11.14 -4.79 -1.27
CA LEU A 107 -11.35 -3.80 -2.33
C LEU A 107 -10.74 -4.33 -3.65
N ILE A 108 -11.53 -5.16 -4.34
CA ILE A 108 -11.30 -5.69 -5.70
C ILE A 108 -11.42 -4.55 -6.69
#